data_AF-A0A8H7GVA6-F1
#
_entry.id   AF-A0A8H7GVA6-F1
#
_cell.length_a   1.000
_cell.length_b   1.000
_cell.length_c   1.000
_cell.angle_alpha   90.00
_cell.angle_beta   90.00
_cell.angle_gamma   90.00
#
_symmetry.space_group_name_H-M   'P 1'
#
loop_
_entity.id
_entity.type
_entity.pdbx_description
1 polymer ?
#
loop_
_entity_poly.entity_id
_entity_poly.type
_entity_poly.pdbx_seq_one_letter_code
_entity_poly.pdbx_strand_id
1 'polypeptide(L)'
;MTHYLRAYHDAILVGVGTVLADDPKLNCRYGNFSKIRPVVVDPDAKWDYSKSTLCRLKNEGTGLAPFIFVNDDATTSPENEDILRSQEGAYCRLPMDLSNRANNWLLILNALHNVGVNSVMIEGGAVVINELLQSSVVDSVVITIGPVFLGKDGLEVSPASARILGNVNWWRGETDSVMAGHLIPEGQPH
;
A
#
# COMPACT_ATOMS: atom_id res chain seq x y z
N MET A 1 -8.23 7.35 -13.38
CA MET A 1 -8.75 6.17 -12.64
C MET A 1 -8.20 6.08 -11.23
N THR A 2 -6.88 6.06 -11.00
CA THR A 2 -6.27 5.86 -9.67
C THR A 2 -6.82 6.78 -8.58
N HIS A 3 -6.92 8.10 -8.85
CA HIS A 3 -7.51 9.03 -7.87
C HIS A 3 -8.99 8.77 -7.57
N TYR A 4 -9.76 8.21 -8.50
CA TYR A 4 -11.12 7.78 -8.23
C TYR A 4 -11.11 6.61 -7.26
N LEU A 5 -10.31 5.56 -7.50
CA LEU A 5 -10.19 4.42 -6.59
C LEU A 5 -9.73 4.86 -5.18
N ARG A 6 -8.74 5.76 -5.09
CA ARG A 6 -8.31 6.36 -3.80
C ARG A 6 -9.43 7.10 -3.06
N ALA A 7 -10.47 7.58 -3.74
CA ALA A 7 -11.60 8.24 -3.08
C ALA A 7 -12.56 7.25 -2.38
N TYR A 8 -12.49 5.96 -2.73
CA TYR A 8 -13.35 4.89 -2.21
C TYR A 8 -12.65 3.95 -1.22
N HIS A 9 -11.44 4.30 -0.78
CA HIS A 9 -10.70 3.53 0.22
C HIS A 9 -10.33 4.42 1.41
N ASP A 10 -10.34 3.85 2.61
CA ASP A 10 -9.99 4.54 3.84
C ASP A 10 -8.48 4.76 3.93
N ALA A 11 -7.68 3.82 3.41
CA ALA A 11 -6.23 3.89 3.43
C ALA A 11 -5.58 3.52 2.10
N ILE A 12 -4.37 4.03 1.88
CA ILE A 12 -3.47 3.66 0.79
C ILE A 12 -2.17 3.12 1.37
N LEU A 13 -1.83 1.88 1.02
CA LEU A 13 -0.68 1.17 1.57
C LEU A 13 0.43 1.05 0.53
N VAL A 14 1.66 1.34 0.96
CA VAL A 14 2.89 1.11 0.19
C VAL A 14 3.97 0.49 1.07
N GLY A 15 4.97 -0.15 0.46
CA GLY A 15 6.17 -0.60 1.16
C GLY A 15 7.21 0.52 1.32
N VAL A 16 8.12 0.36 2.29
CA VAL A 16 9.21 1.32 2.52
C VAL A 16 10.06 1.60 1.27
N GLY A 17 10.30 0.59 0.43
CA GLY A 17 11.06 0.76 -0.80
C GLY A 17 10.47 1.81 -1.75
N THR A 18 9.13 1.91 -1.81
CA THR A 18 8.43 2.90 -2.64
C THR A 18 8.57 4.31 -2.08
N VAL A 19 8.45 4.50 -0.76
CA VAL A 19 8.62 5.84 -0.17
C VAL A 19 10.06 6.33 -0.21
N LEU A 20 11.04 5.43 -0.13
CA LEU A 20 12.46 5.77 -0.26
C LEU A 20 12.86 6.10 -1.71
N ALA A 21 12.26 5.43 -2.69
CA ALA A 21 12.58 5.66 -4.10
C ALA A 21 11.88 6.90 -4.66
N ASP A 22 10.59 7.08 -4.37
CA ASP A 22 9.72 8.00 -5.11
C ASP A 22 9.23 9.20 -4.29
N ASP A 23 9.38 9.20 -2.97
CA ASP A 23 8.78 10.18 -2.03
C ASP A 23 7.33 10.59 -2.42
N PRO A 24 6.40 9.61 -2.49
CA PRO A 24 5.10 9.82 -3.11
C PRO A 24 4.17 10.68 -2.23
N LYS A 25 3.22 11.35 -2.89
CA LYS A 25 2.23 12.20 -2.20
C LYS A 25 1.11 11.42 -1.50
N LEU A 26 0.83 10.18 -1.94
CA LEU A 26 -0.22 9.27 -1.45
C LEU A 26 -1.57 9.92 -1.08
N ASN A 27 -1.94 11.01 -1.76
CA ASN A 27 -3.18 11.73 -1.50
C ASN A 27 -4.21 11.51 -2.62
N CYS A 28 -5.45 11.83 -2.32
CA CYS A 28 -6.54 11.83 -3.29
C CYS A 28 -6.77 13.27 -3.81
N ARG A 29 -6.94 13.42 -5.12
CA ARG A 29 -7.24 14.71 -5.79
C ARG A 29 -8.61 14.69 -6.49
N TYR A 30 -9.42 13.68 -6.22
CA TYR A 30 -10.73 13.51 -6.84
C TYR A 30 -11.82 14.04 -5.90
N GLY A 31 -12.54 15.07 -6.34
CA GLY A 31 -13.57 15.74 -5.54
C GLY A 31 -13.02 16.38 -4.25
N ASN A 32 -13.90 16.64 -3.28
CA ASN A 32 -13.53 17.11 -1.93
C ASN A 32 -13.09 15.97 -1.00
N PHE A 33 -12.80 14.78 -1.54
CA PHE A 33 -12.41 13.60 -0.77
C PHE A 33 -10.91 13.63 -0.47
N SER A 34 -10.54 14.34 0.60
CA SER A 34 -9.12 14.60 0.95
C SER A 34 -8.50 13.62 1.96
N LYS A 35 -9.18 12.53 2.34
CA LYS A 35 -8.87 11.82 3.59
C LYS A 35 -8.50 10.34 3.46
N ILE A 36 -7.91 9.92 2.34
CA ILE A 36 -7.27 8.59 2.31
C ILE A 36 -6.03 8.62 3.22
N ARG A 37 -5.94 7.69 4.17
CA ARG A 37 -4.85 7.59 5.14
C ARG A 37 -3.65 6.88 4.50
N PRO A 38 -2.47 7.51 4.41
CA PRO A 38 -1.28 6.79 3.98
C PRO A 38 -0.87 5.73 5.00
N VAL A 39 -0.44 4.58 4.53
CA VAL A 39 0.09 3.48 5.34
C VAL A 39 1.40 3.03 4.73
N VAL A 40 2.44 2.92 5.57
CA VAL A 40 3.77 2.51 5.13
C VAL A 40 4.19 1.28 5.93
N VAL A 41 4.60 0.22 5.25
CA VAL A 41 5.21 -0.96 5.89
C VAL A 41 6.73 -0.81 5.83
N ASP A 42 7.33 -0.54 6.99
CA ASP A 42 8.76 -0.28 7.19
C ASP A 42 9.29 -1.06 8.40
N PRO A 43 9.47 -2.39 8.30
CA PRO A 43 9.77 -3.23 9.45
C PRO A 43 11.02 -2.79 10.24
N ASP A 44 11.99 -2.18 9.56
CA ASP A 44 13.27 -1.76 10.14
C ASP A 44 13.32 -0.27 10.53
N ALA A 45 12.20 0.47 10.42
CA ALA A 45 12.11 1.92 10.68
C ALA A 45 13.16 2.77 9.91
N LYS A 46 13.40 2.44 8.64
CA LYS A 46 14.39 3.11 7.78
C LYS A 46 13.93 4.47 7.26
N TRP A 47 12.63 4.71 7.19
CA TRP A 47 12.08 5.91 6.56
C TRP A 47 12.05 7.11 7.51
N ASP A 48 12.70 8.19 7.09
CA ASP A 48 12.70 9.46 7.81
C ASP A 48 11.48 10.30 7.42
N TYR A 49 10.36 10.11 8.14
CA TYR A 49 9.11 10.80 7.87
C TYR A 49 9.25 12.33 7.91
N SER A 50 10.04 12.88 8.84
CA SER A 50 10.20 14.34 9.02
C SER A 50 10.61 15.06 7.73
N LYS A 51 11.37 14.39 6.85
CA LYS A 51 11.89 14.94 5.59
C LYS A 51 11.04 14.61 4.37
N SER A 52 9.93 13.89 4.55
CA SER A 52 9.11 13.41 3.45
C SER A 52 8.16 14.46 2.89
N THR A 53 7.75 14.26 1.64
CA THR A 53 6.66 15.02 1.03
C THR A 53 5.36 14.87 1.82
N LEU A 54 5.11 13.71 2.44
CA LEU A 54 3.90 13.49 3.26
C LEU A 54 3.85 14.38 4.50
N CYS A 55 4.97 14.53 5.22
CA CYS A 55 5.06 15.44 6.36
C CYS A 55 4.76 16.89 5.92
N ARG A 56 5.33 17.32 4.80
CA ARG A 56 5.05 18.66 4.24
C ARG A 56 3.58 18.83 3.88
N LEU A 57 2.96 17.86 3.21
CA LEU A 57 1.53 17.94 2.82
C LEU A 57 0.59 17.99 4.02
N LYS A 58 0.89 17.25 5.09
CA LYS A 58 0.12 17.34 6.35
C LYS A 58 0.26 18.71 7.01
N ASN A 59 1.46 19.29 7.04
CA ASN A 59 1.69 20.65 7.52
C ASN A 59 0.94 21.71 6.69
N GLU A 60 0.79 21.49 5.38
CA GLU A 60 0.00 22.34 4.48
C GLU A 60 -1.51 22.10 4.58
N GLY A 61 -1.96 21.12 5.37
CA GLY A 61 -3.38 20.76 5.49
C GLY A 61 -3.97 20.06 4.27
N THR A 62 -3.12 19.56 3.35
CA THR A 62 -3.51 18.93 2.08
C THR A 62 -3.33 17.40 2.07
N GLY A 63 -3.02 16.82 3.23
CA GLY A 63 -2.86 15.39 3.41
C GLY A 63 -2.98 14.96 4.88
N LEU A 64 -2.96 13.65 5.10
CA LEU A 64 -2.96 13.03 6.42
C LEU A 64 -1.58 12.47 6.74
N ALA A 65 -1.20 12.46 8.02
CA ALA A 65 -0.01 11.75 8.46
C ALA A 65 -0.22 10.23 8.34
N PRO A 66 0.85 9.47 8.03
CA PRO A 66 0.76 8.04 7.82
C PRO A 66 0.62 7.25 9.12
N PHE A 67 0.12 6.02 9.00
CA PHE A 67 0.45 4.95 9.93
C PHE A 67 1.66 4.19 9.40
N ILE A 68 2.72 4.08 10.21
CA ILE A 68 3.97 3.42 9.82
C ILE A 68 4.09 2.13 10.62
N PHE A 69 3.96 0.99 9.95
CA PHE A 69 4.09 -0.33 10.56
C PHE A 69 5.54 -0.74 10.62
N VAL A 70 6.03 -1.02 11.83
CA VAL A 70 7.41 -1.38 12.13
C VAL A 70 7.44 -2.64 12.99
N ASN A 71 8.56 -3.36 13.02
CA ASN A 71 8.73 -4.47 13.96
C ASN A 71 8.79 -3.96 15.40
N ASP A 72 8.40 -4.79 16.37
CA ASP A 72 8.36 -4.42 17.79
C ASP A 72 9.73 -3.95 18.33
N ASP A 73 10.81 -4.55 17.85
CA ASP A 73 12.20 -4.23 18.23
C ASP A 73 12.84 -3.12 17.37
N ALA A 74 12.14 -2.58 16.38
CA ALA A 74 12.69 -1.56 15.49
C ALA A 74 13.00 -0.26 16.23
N THR A 75 14.21 0.25 16.06
CA THR A 75 14.63 1.53 16.66
C THR A 75 14.18 2.69 15.78
N THR A 76 13.29 3.51 16.31
CA THR A 76 12.74 4.71 15.65
C THR A 76 13.43 5.97 16.17
N SER A 77 13.36 7.06 15.39
CA SER A 77 13.81 8.38 15.85
C SER A 77 12.73 9.00 16.76
N PRO A 78 13.05 9.40 18.01
CA PRO A 78 12.10 10.08 18.89
C PRO A 78 11.50 11.34 18.27
N GLU A 79 12.30 12.07 17.49
CA GLU A 79 11.83 13.26 16.74
C GLU A 79 10.75 12.88 15.72
N ASN A 80 10.94 11.79 14.97
CA ASN A 80 9.92 11.30 14.04
C ASN A 80 8.67 10.85 14.78
N GLU A 81 8.80 10.14 15.91
CA GLU A 81 7.65 9.72 16.70
C GLU A 81 6.82 10.91 17.18
N ASP A 82 7.49 11.96 17.68
CA ASP A 82 6.85 13.18 18.18
C ASP A 82 6.12 13.94 17.07
N ILE A 83 6.78 14.14 15.92
CA ILE A 83 6.17 14.80 14.75
C ILE A 83 4.93 14.02 14.30
N LEU A 84 5.07 12.72 14.10
CA LEU A 84 4.02 11.86 13.59
C LEU A 84 2.80 11.86 14.54
N ARG A 85 3.04 11.73 15.85
CA ARG A 85 2.01 11.79 16.89
C ARG A 85 1.31 13.14 16.92
N SER A 86 2.05 14.25 16.80
CA SER A 86 1.47 15.60 16.77
C SER A 86 0.55 15.83 15.56
N GLN A 87 0.74 15.04 14.50
CA GLN A 87 0.00 15.10 13.25
C GLN A 87 -1.07 14.01 13.12
N GLU A 88 -1.40 13.31 14.20
CA GLU A 88 -2.40 12.22 14.21
C GLU A 88 -2.00 11.03 13.31
N GLY A 89 -0.70 10.81 13.13
CA GLY A 89 -0.11 9.57 12.64
C GLY A 89 0.48 8.76 13.79
N ALA A 90 0.94 7.55 13.52
CA ALA A 90 1.51 6.67 14.53
C ALA A 90 2.51 5.66 13.96
N TYR A 91 3.52 5.34 14.75
CA TYR A 91 4.26 4.09 14.57
C TYR A 91 3.42 2.96 15.17
N CYS A 92 3.03 2.02 14.33
CA CYS A 92 2.28 0.83 14.71
C CYS A 92 3.26 -0.33 14.85
N ARG A 93 3.66 -0.63 16.08
CA ARG A 93 4.58 -1.72 16.40
C ARG A 93 3.83 -3.04 16.40
N LEU A 94 4.36 -4.02 15.66
CA LEU A 94 3.82 -5.36 15.57
C LEU A 94 4.94 -6.41 15.65
N PRO A 95 4.67 -7.61 16.19
CA PRO A 95 5.62 -8.72 16.17
C PRO A 95 5.65 -9.36 14.77
N MET A 96 6.39 -8.75 13.85
CA MET A 96 6.47 -9.19 12.46
C MET A 96 7.44 -10.36 12.28
N ASP A 97 7.01 -11.37 11.53
CA ASP A 97 7.88 -12.44 11.03
C ASP A 97 8.76 -11.91 9.89
N LEU A 98 10.00 -11.57 10.21
CA LEU A 98 10.98 -11.11 9.22
C LEU A 98 11.50 -12.25 8.34
N SER A 99 11.35 -13.51 8.76
CA SER A 99 11.77 -14.69 7.99
C SER A 99 10.74 -15.05 6.91
N ASN A 100 9.46 -14.76 7.15
CA ASN A 100 8.38 -14.93 6.20
C ASN A 100 7.42 -13.73 6.24
N ARG A 101 7.74 -12.70 5.46
CA ARG A 101 6.98 -11.45 5.44
C ARG A 101 5.52 -11.60 5.01
N ALA A 102 5.19 -12.62 4.21
CA ALA A 102 3.82 -12.88 3.76
C ALA A 102 2.87 -13.18 4.93
N ASN A 103 3.38 -13.74 6.04
CA ASN A 103 2.59 -14.03 7.24
C ASN A 103 2.14 -12.77 7.99
N ASN A 104 2.76 -11.62 7.72
CA ASN A 104 2.49 -10.39 8.45
C ASN A 104 1.25 -9.64 7.94
N TRP A 105 0.76 -9.95 6.74
CA TRP A 105 -0.31 -9.17 6.11
C TRP A 105 -1.62 -9.23 6.91
N LEU A 106 -2.01 -10.40 7.41
CA LEU A 106 -3.21 -10.52 8.24
C LEU A 106 -3.07 -9.73 9.55
N LEU A 107 -1.88 -9.73 10.16
CA LEU A 107 -1.58 -8.98 11.37
C LEU A 107 -1.68 -7.46 11.13
N ILE A 108 -1.08 -6.96 10.05
CA ILE A 108 -1.10 -5.54 9.65
C ILE A 108 -2.53 -5.09 9.35
N LEU A 109 -3.28 -5.87 8.55
CA LEU A 109 -4.66 -5.53 8.18
C LEU A 109 -5.61 -5.55 9.38
N ASN A 110 -5.44 -6.49 10.32
CA ASN A 110 -6.20 -6.49 11.57
C ASN A 110 -5.90 -5.26 12.44
N ALA A 111 -4.63 -4.84 12.51
CA ALA A 111 -4.26 -3.63 13.23
C ALA A 111 -4.88 -2.36 12.61
N LEU A 112 -4.93 -2.28 11.27
CA LEU A 112 -5.65 -1.22 10.55
C LEU A 112 -7.16 -1.23 10.83
N HIS A 113 -7.78 -2.40 10.78
CA HIS A 113 -9.21 -2.55 11.08
C HIS A 113 -9.55 -2.06 12.49
N ASN A 114 -8.71 -2.36 13.48
CA ASN A 114 -8.90 -1.93 14.87
C ASN A 114 -8.85 -0.41 15.07
N VAL A 115 -8.24 0.34 14.14
CA VAL A 115 -8.23 1.82 14.14
C VAL A 115 -9.26 2.41 13.17
N GLY A 116 -10.21 1.60 12.70
CA GLY A 116 -11.35 2.02 11.88
C GLY A 116 -11.08 2.09 10.38
N VAL A 117 -9.96 1.54 9.89
CA VAL A 117 -9.68 1.43 8.45
C VAL A 117 -10.32 0.13 7.93
N ASN A 118 -11.40 0.25 7.14
CA ASN A 118 -12.16 -0.90 6.64
C ASN A 118 -11.81 -1.28 5.21
N SER A 119 -11.10 -0.41 4.49
CA SER A 119 -10.71 -0.61 3.10
C SER A 119 -9.30 -0.07 2.85
N VAL A 120 -8.45 -0.88 2.23
CA VAL A 120 -7.06 -0.53 1.94
C VAL A 120 -6.79 -0.71 0.45
N MET A 121 -6.40 0.38 -0.21
CA MET A 121 -5.87 0.32 -1.56
C MET A 121 -4.36 0.11 -1.48
N ILE A 122 -3.85 -0.99 -2.03
CA ILE A 122 -2.41 -1.25 -2.04
C ILE A 122 -1.85 -0.76 -3.37
N GLU A 123 -0.89 0.16 -3.32
CA GLU A 123 -0.26 0.72 -4.50
C GLU A 123 1.25 0.50 -4.50
N GLY A 124 1.79 0.17 -5.68
CA GLY A 124 3.23 0.14 -5.90
C GLY A 124 3.98 -0.92 -5.10
N GLY A 125 5.31 -0.89 -5.22
CA GLY A 125 6.22 -1.82 -4.55
C GLY A 125 6.03 -3.26 -5.00
N ALA A 126 6.78 -3.68 -6.02
CA ALA A 126 6.72 -5.06 -6.55
C ALA A 126 6.84 -6.12 -5.45
N VAL A 127 7.68 -5.88 -4.44
CA VAL A 127 7.82 -6.74 -3.26
C VAL A 127 6.49 -6.93 -2.52
N VAL A 128 5.82 -5.83 -2.14
CA VAL A 128 4.55 -5.85 -1.41
C VAL A 128 3.46 -6.53 -2.24
N ILE A 129 3.36 -6.17 -3.52
CA ILE A 129 2.35 -6.75 -4.42
C ILE A 129 2.58 -8.26 -4.57
N ASN A 130 3.83 -8.71 -4.81
CA ASN A 130 4.13 -10.12 -4.97
C ASN A 130 3.82 -10.93 -3.71
N GLU A 131 4.11 -10.41 -2.51
CA GLU A 131 3.78 -11.07 -1.25
C GLU A 131 2.26 -11.16 -1.01
N LEU A 132 1.53 -10.07 -1.27
CA LEU A 132 0.07 -10.04 -1.10
C LEU A 132 -0.64 -10.94 -2.10
N LEU A 133 -0.17 -11.00 -3.34
CA LEU A 133 -0.70 -11.91 -4.35
C LEU A 133 -0.53 -13.38 -3.97
N GLN A 134 0.35 -13.71 -3.03
CA GLN A 134 0.49 -15.07 -2.48
C GLN A 134 -0.37 -15.31 -1.24
N SER A 135 -0.80 -14.25 -0.56
CA SER A 135 -1.67 -14.33 0.62
C SER A 135 -3.15 -14.55 0.25
N SER A 136 -3.99 -14.86 1.23
CA SER A 136 -5.44 -14.99 1.05
C SER A 136 -6.22 -13.71 1.40
N VAL A 137 -5.54 -12.57 1.58
CA VAL A 137 -6.15 -11.33 2.13
C VAL A 137 -6.57 -10.34 1.05
N VAL A 138 -6.28 -10.62 -0.22
CA VAL A 138 -6.59 -9.71 -1.34
C VAL A 138 -7.98 -10.04 -1.88
N ASP A 139 -8.91 -9.10 -1.72
CA ASP A 139 -10.27 -9.26 -2.25
C ASP A 139 -10.34 -9.00 -3.76
N SER A 140 -9.68 -7.94 -4.23
CA SER A 140 -9.79 -7.47 -5.62
C SER A 140 -8.44 -7.06 -6.18
N VAL A 141 -8.23 -7.30 -7.47
CA VAL A 141 -7.05 -6.89 -8.22
C VAL A 141 -7.49 -6.00 -9.37
N VAL A 142 -6.82 -4.84 -9.50
CA VAL A 142 -7.02 -3.90 -10.61
C VAL A 142 -5.67 -3.67 -11.29
N ILE A 143 -5.53 -4.11 -12.54
CA ILE A 143 -4.30 -4.02 -13.33
C ILE A 143 -4.50 -3.00 -14.44
N THR A 144 -3.61 -2.02 -14.53
CA THR A 144 -3.55 -1.09 -15.68
C THR A 144 -2.41 -1.51 -16.59
N ILE A 145 -2.71 -1.67 -17.88
CA ILE A 145 -1.77 -2.10 -18.91
C ILE A 145 -1.62 -0.95 -19.90
N GLY A 146 -0.43 -0.33 -19.90
CA GLY A 146 -0.05 0.69 -20.87
C GLY A 146 0.67 0.08 -22.10
N PRO A 147 0.60 0.72 -23.28
CA PRO A 147 1.18 0.21 -24.50
C PRO A 147 2.69 0.54 -24.61
N VAL A 148 3.47 0.19 -23.58
CA VAL A 148 4.90 0.52 -23.47
C VAL A 148 5.72 -0.64 -22.90
N PHE A 149 6.94 -0.82 -23.42
CA PHE A 149 7.93 -1.74 -22.86
C PHE A 149 8.91 -0.95 -21.98
N LEU A 150 9.01 -1.30 -20.70
CA LEU A 150 9.87 -0.59 -19.74
C LEU A 150 11.33 -1.05 -19.76
N GLY A 151 11.62 -2.18 -20.42
CA GLY A 151 12.95 -2.80 -20.42
C GLY A 151 13.19 -3.73 -19.23
N LYS A 152 14.33 -4.43 -19.27
CA LYS A 152 14.68 -5.53 -18.35
C LYS A 152 14.95 -5.11 -16.90
N ASP A 153 15.26 -3.84 -16.68
CA ASP A 153 15.62 -3.31 -15.36
C ASP A 153 14.38 -2.81 -14.59
N GLY A 154 13.18 -2.96 -15.17
CA GLY A 154 11.93 -2.66 -14.51
C GLY A 154 11.63 -3.65 -13.37
N LEU A 155 11.04 -3.15 -12.29
CA LEU A 155 10.54 -4.01 -11.21
C LEU A 155 9.36 -4.85 -11.70
N GLU A 156 9.46 -6.17 -11.57
CA GLU A 156 8.45 -7.12 -12.06
C GLU A 156 7.45 -7.51 -10.96
N VAL A 157 6.17 -7.53 -11.33
CA VAL A 157 5.09 -8.15 -10.54
C VAL A 157 4.83 -9.54 -11.11
N SER A 158 5.35 -10.55 -10.42
CA SER A 158 5.30 -11.95 -10.81
C SER A 158 5.38 -12.80 -9.53
N PRO A 159 4.23 -13.22 -8.96
CA PRO A 159 4.22 -14.01 -7.73
C PRO A 159 4.89 -15.38 -7.96
N ALA A 160 5.48 -15.97 -6.91
CA ALA A 160 6.26 -17.21 -7.05
C ALA A 160 5.42 -18.47 -7.38
N SER A 161 4.10 -18.38 -7.29
CA SER A 161 3.15 -19.43 -7.69
C SER A 161 2.10 -18.85 -8.63
N ALA A 162 1.55 -19.70 -9.50
CA ALA A 162 0.48 -19.29 -10.40
C ALA A 162 -0.76 -18.87 -9.60
N ARG A 163 -1.35 -17.73 -9.95
CA ARG A 163 -2.57 -17.20 -9.34
C ARG A 163 -3.61 -16.93 -10.41
N ILE A 164 -4.85 -17.28 -10.12
CA ILE A 164 -5.97 -17.19 -11.07
C ILE A 164 -6.95 -16.14 -10.59
N LEU A 165 -7.41 -15.32 -11.53
CA LEU A 165 -8.44 -14.31 -11.29
C LEU A 165 -9.80 -14.81 -11.76
N GLY A 166 -10.82 -14.64 -10.94
CA GLY A 166 -12.22 -14.87 -11.26
C GLY A 166 -12.97 -13.55 -11.48
N ASN A 167 -14.17 -13.63 -12.06
CA ASN A 167 -15.04 -12.47 -12.33
C ASN A 167 -14.32 -11.33 -13.04
N VAL A 168 -13.48 -11.68 -14.02
CA VAL A 168 -12.62 -10.72 -14.71
C VAL A 168 -13.45 -9.84 -15.64
N ASN A 169 -13.29 -8.53 -15.47
CA ASN A 169 -13.84 -7.50 -16.35
C ASN A 169 -12.70 -6.72 -16.98
N TRP A 170 -12.87 -6.42 -18.27
CA TRP A 170 -11.92 -5.63 -19.05
C TRP A 170 -12.55 -4.31 -19.45
N TRP A 171 -11.78 -3.24 -19.30
CA TRP A 171 -12.08 -1.93 -19.83
C TRP A 171 -10.96 -1.51 -20.77
N ARG A 172 -11.33 -0.94 -21.93
CA ARG A 172 -10.38 -0.44 -22.92
C ARG A 172 -10.53 1.08 -23.00
N GLY A 173 -9.44 1.78 -22.72
CA GLY A 173 -9.29 3.21 -22.97
C GLY A 173 -8.71 3.49 -24.35
N GLU A 174 -8.33 4.74 -24.56
CA GLU A 174 -7.69 5.18 -25.80
C GLU A 174 -6.28 4.60 -25.96
N THR A 175 -5.47 4.66 -24.89
CA THR A 175 -4.09 4.13 -24.87
C THR A 175 -3.95 2.91 -23.97
N ASP A 176 -4.62 2.93 -22.82
CA ASP A 176 -4.43 1.95 -21.77
C ASP A 176 -5.62 1.00 -21.68
N SER A 177 -5.40 -0.20 -21.17
CA SER A 177 -6.46 -1.13 -20.79
C SER A 177 -6.43 -1.39 -19.30
N VAL A 178 -7.59 -1.66 -18.71
CA VAL A 178 -7.73 -1.97 -17.29
C VAL A 178 -8.40 -3.33 -17.17
N MET A 179 -7.83 -4.20 -16.36
CA MET A 179 -8.42 -5.47 -15.95
C MET A 179 -8.77 -5.37 -14.47
N ALA A 180 -9.98 -5.77 -14.09
CA ALA A 180 -10.38 -5.90 -12.70
C ALA A 180 -10.96 -7.29 -12.45
N GLY A 181 -10.69 -7.88 -11.29
CA GLY A 181 -11.23 -9.19 -10.90
C GLY A 181 -10.92 -9.52 -9.44
N HIS A 182 -11.28 -10.74 -9.03
CA HIS A 182 -11.03 -11.24 -7.69
C HIS A 182 -10.01 -12.37 -7.72
N LEU A 183 -9.18 -12.47 -6.69
CA LEU A 183 -8.22 -13.57 -6.56
C LEU A 183 -8.96 -14.83 -6.14
N ILE A 184 -8.88 -15.90 -6.93
CA ILE A 184 -9.48 -17.19 -6.55
C ILE A 184 -8.59 -17.83 -5.48
N PRO A 185 -9.14 -18.28 -4.33
CA PRO A 185 -8.37 -18.99 -3.32
C PRO A 185 -7.73 -20.26 -3.90
N GLU A 186 -6.51 -20.57 -3.46
CA GLU A 186 -5.83 -21.79 -3.88
C GLU A 186 -6.65 -23.03 -3.50
N GLY A 187 -6.85 -23.95 -4.45
CA GLY A 187 -7.55 -25.23 -4.23
C GLY A 187 -9.06 -25.22 -4.47
N GLN A 188 -9.67 -24.11 -4.90
CA GLN A 188 -11.06 -24.15 -5.39
C GLN A 188 -11.13 -24.56 -6.87
N PRO A 189 -12.02 -25.51 -7.25
CA PRO A 189 -12.21 -25.89 -8.64
C PRO A 189 -12.86 -24.74 -9.44
N HIS A 190 -12.47 -24.64 -10.71
CA HIS A 190 -13.00 -23.70 -11.70
C HIS A 190 -14.46 -23.98 -12.07
#